data_AF-A0A7W0UPH8-F1
#
_entry.id   AF-A0A7W0UPH8-F1
#
_cell.length_a   1.000
_cell.length_b   1.000
_cell.length_c   1.000
_cell.angle_alpha   90.00
_cell.angle_beta   90.00
_cell.angle_gamma   90.00
#
_symmetry.space_group_name_H-M   'P 1'
#
loop_
_entity.id
_entity.type
_entity.pdbx_description
1 polymer ?
#
loop_
_entity_poly.entity_id
_entity_poly.type
_entity_poly.pdbx_seq_one_letter_code
_entity_poly.pdbx_strand_id
1 'polypeptide(L)' 'MFDIGSSLREARLRQELDFPELEARTKIRPKYLRALEDEHFDILPAPTYVKG' A
#
# COMPACT_ATOMS: atom_id res chain seq x y z
N MET A 1 1.38 -19.64 -6.11
CA MET A 1 1.37 -18.35 -6.83
C MET A 1 1.58 -17.27 -5.78
N PHE A 2 2.60 -16.42 -5.94
CA PHE A 2 2.89 -15.36 -4.97
C PHE A 2 2.00 -14.17 -5.31
N ASP A 3 1.05 -13.87 -4.43
CA ASP A 3 0.12 -12.76 -4.55
C ASP A 3 0.65 -11.64 -3.65
N ILE A 4 1.00 -10.51 -4.25
CA ILE A 4 1.69 -9.43 -3.54
C ILE A 4 0.74 -8.75 -2.54
N GLY A 5 -0.55 -8.64 -2.88
CA GLY A 5 -1.55 -8.02 -2.03
C GLY A 5 -1.76 -8.80 -0.74
N SER A 6 -1.87 -10.13 -0.85
CA SER A 6 -1.96 -11.01 0.32
C SER A 6 -0.72 -10.89 1.23
N SER A 7 0.49 -10.84 0.65
CA SER A 7 1.74 -10.73 1.40
C SER A 7 1.87 -9.40 2.16
N LEU A 8 1.43 -8.30 1.54
CA LEU A 8 1.40 -6.98 2.17
C LEU A 8 0.41 -6.93 3.34
N ARG A 9 -0.80 -7.48 3.15
CA ARG A 9 -1.82 -7.57 4.20
C ARG A 9 -1.31 -8.38 5.39
N GLU A 10 -0.72 -9.55 5.15
CA GLU A 10 -0.14 -10.38 6.20
C GLU A 10 0.99 -9.66 6.96
N ALA A 11 1.84 -8.92 6.26
CA ALA A 11 2.91 -8.15 6.89
C ALA A 11 2.36 -7.00 7.76
N ARG A 12 1.29 -6.33 7.32
CA ARG A 12 0.60 -5.30 8.10
C ARG A 12 -0.01 -5.88 9.38
N LEU A 13 -0.75 -6.98 9.25
CA LEU A 13 -1.42 -7.64 10.37
C LEU A 13 -0.43 -8.20 11.39
N ARG A 14 0.68 -8.81 10.94
CA ARG A 14 1.74 -9.30 11.84
C ARG A 14 2.44 -8.20 12.64
N GLN A 15 2.43 -6.98 12.13
CA GLN A 15 2.99 -5.81 12.81
C GLN A 15 1.94 -5.01 13.58
N GLU A 16 0.67 -5.47 13.59
CA GLU A 16 -0.47 -4.79 14.23
C GLU A 16 -0.67 -3.34 13.75
N LEU A 17 -0.30 -3.06 12.49
CA LEU A 17 -0.37 -1.72 11.92
C LEU A 17 -1.75 -1.45 11.31
N ASP A 18 -2.27 -0.26 11.57
CA ASP A 18 -3.42 0.28 10.85
C ASP A 18 -2.97 1.14 9.66
N PHE A 19 -3.95 1.57 8.84
CA PHE A 19 -3.66 2.40 7.68
C PHE A 19 -3.15 3.82 8.03
N PRO A 20 -3.69 4.52 9.06
CA PRO A 20 -3.12 5.78 9.54
C PRO A 20 -1.63 5.69 9.92
N GLU A 21 -1.22 4.63 10.62
CA GLU A 21 0.17 4.43 10.99
C GLU A 21 1.05 4.14 9.78
N LEU A 22 0.58 3.30 8.86
CA LEU A 22 1.28 3.07 7.59
C LEU A 22 1.40 4.34 6.73
N GLU A 23 0.37 5.18 6.69
CA GLU A 23 0.43 6.48 6.02
C GLU A 23 1.52 7.36 6.65
N ALA A 24 1.58 7.42 7.97
CA ALA A 24 2.60 8.19 8.67
C ALA A 24 4.03 7.69 8.34
N ARG A 25 4.22 6.37 8.24
CA ARG A 25 5.52 5.71 7.98
C ARG A 25 5.95 5.76 6.52
N THR A 26 5.03 5.56 5.58
CA THR A 26 5.32 5.40 4.15
C THR A 26 5.02 6.66 3.32
N LYS A 27 4.24 7.58 3.88
CA LYS A 27 3.67 8.75 3.19
C LYS A 27 2.73 8.38 2.02
N ILE A 28 2.25 7.13 2.00
CA ILE A 28 1.26 6.64 1.04
C ILE A 28 -0.12 6.74 1.68
N ARG A 29 -1.07 7.39 0.99
CA ARG A 29 -2.44 7.53 1.49
C ARG A 29 -3.11 6.16 1.72
N PRO A 30 -3.96 6.00 2.75
CA PRO A 30 -4.68 4.76 3.06
C PRO A 30 -5.41 4.14 1.87
N LYS A 31 -5.99 4.97 0.99
CA LYS A 31 -6.65 4.52 -0.25
C LYS A 31 -5.72 3.65 -1.11
N TYR A 32 -4.46 4.05 -1.26
CA TYR A 32 -3.50 3.35 -2.12
C TYR A 32 -2.86 2.16 -1.39
N LEU A 33 -2.65 2.24 -0.09
CA LEU A 33 -2.23 1.09 0.71
C LEU A 33 -3.25 -0.05 0.63
N ARG A 34 -4.55 0.27 0.72
CA ARG A 34 -5.62 -0.70 0.52
C ARG A 34 -5.64 -1.25 -0.90
N ALA A 35 -5.47 -0.38 -1.90
CA ALA A 35 -5.38 -0.79 -3.30
C ALA A 35 -4.26 -1.81 -3.54
N LEU A 36 -3.10 -1.64 -2.89
CA LEU A 36 -1.99 -2.58 -2.95
C LEU A 36 -2.35 -3.93 -2.31
N GLU A 37 -3.05 -3.93 -1.17
CA GLU A 37 -3.53 -5.16 -0.52
C GLU A 37 -4.63 -5.89 -1.29
N ASP A 38 -5.45 -5.16 -2.03
CA ASP A 38 -6.58 -5.68 -2.83
C ASP A 38 -6.18 -5.93 -4.31
N GLU A 39 -4.91 -5.75 -4.66
CA GLU A 39 -4.37 -5.85 -6.04
C GLU A 39 -5.09 -4.95 -7.08
N HIS A 40 -5.72 -3.87 -6.63
CA HIS A 40 -6.35 -2.85 -7.48
C HIS A 40 -5.32 -1.83 -7.97
N PHE A 41 -4.40 -2.27 -8.83
CA PHE A 41 -3.31 -1.42 -9.34
C PHE A 41 -3.78 -0.31 -10.30
N ASP A 42 -4.97 -0.45 -10.88
CA ASP A 42 -5.59 0.50 -11.80
C ASP A 42 -5.92 1.86 -11.15
N ILE A 43 -6.15 1.88 -9.83
CA ILE A 43 -6.44 3.11 -9.09
C ILE A 43 -5.20 3.79 -8.51
N LEU A 44 -4.01 3.18 -8.66
CA LEU A 44 -2.77 3.81 -8.23
C LEU A 44 -2.50 5.03 -9.09
N PRO A 45 -1.97 6.11 -8.49
CA PRO A 45 -1.60 7.28 -9.27
C PRO A 45 -0.53 6.86 -10.28
N ALA A 46 -0.63 7.39 -11.50
CA ALA A 46 0.44 7.25 -12.47
C ALA A 46 1.76 7.72 -11.84
N PRO A 47 2.92 7.16 -12.23
CA PRO A 47 4.21 7.61 -11.73
C PRO A 47 4.31 9.12 -11.96
N THR A 48 4.23 9.91 -10.89
CA THR A 48 4.53 11.33 -10.97
C THR A 48 6.02 11.43 -11.21
N TYR A 49 6.39 11.87 -12.41
CA TYR A 49 7.77 12.17 -12.76
C TYR A 49 8.29 13.24 -11.80
N VAL A 50 9.05 12.83 -10.78
CA VAL A 50 9.71 13.79 -9.89
C VAL A 50 10.92 14.30 -10.66
N LYS A 51 10.77 15.42 -11.37
CA LYS A 51 11.93 16.21 -11.78
C LYS A 51 12.53 16.81 -10.51
N GLY A 52 13.65 16.22 -10.06
CA GLY A 52 14.64 16.87 -9.21
C GLY A 52 15.72 17.48 -10.09
#